data_AF-A0A3C1NP61-F1
#
_entry.id   AF-A0A3C1NP61-F1
#
_cell.length_a   1.000
_cell.length_b   1.000
_cell.length_c   1.000
_cell.angle_alpha   90.00
_cell.angle_beta   90.00
_cell.angle_gamma   90.00
#
_symmetry.space_group_name_H-M   'P 1'
#
loop_
_entity.id
_entity.type
_entity.pdbx_description
1 polymer ?
#
loop_
_entity_poly.entity_id
_entity_poly.type
_entity_poly.pdbx_seq_one_letter_code
_entity_poly.pdbx_strand_id
1 'polypeptide(L)'
;MFPTRHIRNMYFCNPSNVFIFKYLFIKTQIMVMSTSTAKSRLLTTVSKGYRLLFSLVFLLLLGGLQTNAQISINSLGAQPTQDFNSLASSGTSNAIGTLPTGWTFVETGSGANTTYAASTGSDNGGNTYSYGAASNPERALGGLQSGSVTPTIGVVYTNNTGVTIGSLSISYTGEQWRLGATGRNDRLDFQYSINNSSISSGSFTNFDALDFIAPVSTGTTGALNGNANTAAVSATITGLSILPGQSF
;
A
#
# COMPACT_ATOMS: atom_id res chain seq x y z
N MET A 1 -26.09 60.57 -13.00
CA MET A 1 -25.33 60.31 -14.24
C MET A 1 -24.82 58.87 -14.17
N PHE A 2 -25.37 57.98 -15.00
CA PHE A 2 -24.86 56.61 -15.23
C PHE A 2 -24.56 56.50 -16.74
N PRO A 3 -23.55 55.72 -17.17
CA PRO A 3 -23.88 54.43 -17.80
C PRO A 3 -22.95 53.22 -17.49
N THR A 4 -23.60 52.08 -17.25
CA THR A 4 -23.31 50.68 -17.69
C THR A 4 -21.91 50.04 -17.80
N ARG A 5 -21.76 48.94 -17.03
CA ARG A 5 -21.47 47.53 -17.41
C ARG A 5 -20.26 47.16 -18.30
N HIS A 6 -19.46 46.19 -17.84
CA HIS A 6 -19.38 44.83 -18.42
C HIS A 6 -18.91 43.78 -17.40
N ILE A 7 -19.30 42.52 -17.59
CA ILE A 7 -18.91 41.33 -16.79
C ILE A 7 -17.83 40.53 -17.53
N ARG A 8 -16.89 39.91 -16.78
CA ARG A 8 -16.00 38.73 -17.08
C ARG A 8 -14.76 38.85 -16.15
N ASN A 9 -14.25 37.85 -15.42
CA ASN A 9 -14.51 36.40 -15.30
C ASN A 9 -14.44 35.94 -13.83
N MET A 10 -15.09 34.83 -13.50
CA MET A 10 -14.65 33.98 -12.38
C MET A 10 -13.40 33.19 -12.79
N TYR A 11 -12.46 32.99 -11.86
CA TYR A 11 -11.47 31.92 -11.97
C TYR A 11 -11.45 31.11 -10.67
N PHE A 12 -12.07 29.94 -10.71
CA PHE A 12 -11.69 28.80 -9.86
C PHE A 12 -10.69 27.97 -10.66
N CYS A 13 -9.49 27.73 -10.12
CA CYS A 13 -8.61 26.65 -10.57
C CYS A 13 -7.56 26.29 -9.49
N ASN A 14 -7.86 25.22 -8.74
CA ASN A 14 -6.88 24.28 -8.18
C ASN A 14 -6.53 23.29 -9.34
N PRO A 15 -5.32 22.69 -9.47
CA PRO A 15 -4.71 21.74 -8.51
C PRO A 15 -3.21 22.04 -8.26
N SER A 16 -2.53 21.51 -7.23
CA SER A 16 -2.52 20.09 -6.82
C SER A 16 -2.22 19.93 -5.33
N ASN A 17 -3.16 19.32 -4.60
CA ASN A 17 -2.84 18.58 -3.39
C ASN A 17 -2.08 17.32 -3.79
N VAL A 18 -0.78 17.27 -3.51
CA VAL A 18 -0.08 16.00 -3.27
C VAL A 18 0.92 16.24 -2.14
N PHE A 19 0.45 16.13 -0.89
CA PHE A 19 1.37 15.92 0.21
C PHE A 19 1.80 14.45 0.15
N ILE A 20 3.08 14.23 -0.15
CA ILE A 20 3.70 12.92 -0.24
C ILE A 20 4.52 12.70 1.02
N PHE A 21 4.42 11.52 1.63
CA PHE A 21 4.99 11.26 2.93
C PHE A 21 5.91 10.03 2.97
N LYS A 22 6.57 9.83 4.12
CA LYS A 22 7.91 9.25 4.25
C LYS A 22 8.03 8.29 5.43
N TYR A 23 8.56 7.11 5.13
CA TYR A 23 8.87 6.00 6.04
C TYR A 23 7.65 5.44 6.75
N LEU A 24 7.40 4.12 6.63
CA LEU A 24 7.41 3.16 7.75
C LEU A 24 6.88 1.76 7.45
N PHE A 25 6.95 0.93 8.49
CA PHE A 25 6.40 -0.40 8.66
C PHE A 25 4.89 -0.48 8.94
N ILE A 26 4.31 -1.66 8.63
CA ILE A 26 2.93 -2.03 8.93
C ILE A 26 2.84 -3.50 9.38
N LYS A 27 2.84 -3.80 10.68
CA LYS A 27 2.42 -5.12 11.20
C LYS A 27 0.90 -5.29 11.18
N THR A 28 0.30 -5.49 10.01
CA THR A 28 -1.16 -5.43 9.85
C THR A 28 -1.90 -6.54 10.60
N GLN A 29 -3.01 -6.17 11.23
CA GLN A 29 -4.13 -7.06 11.55
C GLN A 29 -5.37 -6.41 10.94
N ILE A 30 -6.07 -7.12 10.05
CA ILE A 30 -7.35 -6.63 9.51
C ILE A 30 -8.49 -7.46 10.12
N MET A 31 -9.41 -6.89 10.89
CA MET A 31 -10.65 -7.59 11.28
C MET A 31 -11.82 -7.12 10.42
N VAL A 32 -12.43 -8.09 9.73
CA VAL A 32 -13.47 -7.86 8.72
C VAL A 32 -14.85 -8.15 9.31
N MET A 33 -15.77 -7.18 9.33
CA MET A 33 -17.13 -7.35 9.87
C MET A 33 -18.22 -7.02 8.83
N SER A 34 -19.42 -7.57 9.03
CA SER A 34 -20.57 -7.41 8.12
C SER A 34 -21.89 -7.32 8.89
N THR A 35 -22.88 -6.69 8.26
CA THR A 35 -24.30 -6.81 8.59
C THR A 35 -25.04 -7.43 7.41
N SER A 36 -25.87 -8.45 7.67
CA SER A 36 -26.72 -9.19 6.70
C SER A 36 -27.52 -8.22 5.79
N THR A 37 -27.85 -8.50 4.52
CA THR A 37 -28.15 -9.78 3.80
C THR A 37 -27.83 -9.53 2.28
N ALA A 38 -27.87 -10.43 1.29
CA ALA A 38 -28.40 -11.80 1.13
C ALA A 38 -27.60 -12.57 0.03
N LYS A 39 -28.16 -13.67 -0.52
CA LYS A 39 -27.57 -14.46 -1.63
C LYS A 39 -28.45 -14.44 -2.89
N SER A 40 -27.80 -14.30 -4.05
CA SER A 40 -28.37 -14.58 -5.38
C SER A 40 -27.58 -15.72 -6.04
N ARG A 41 -28.22 -16.57 -6.84
CA ARG A 41 -27.66 -17.82 -7.38
C ARG A 41 -27.93 -17.90 -8.88
N LEU A 42 -26.88 -17.81 -9.70
CA LEU A 42 -26.97 -17.98 -11.15
C LEU A 42 -26.47 -19.38 -11.55
N LEU A 43 -27.24 -20.09 -12.36
CA LEU A 43 -26.86 -21.36 -12.98
C LEU A 43 -26.48 -21.10 -14.43
N THR A 44 -25.29 -21.55 -14.86
CA THR A 44 -24.87 -21.49 -16.27
C THR A 44 -24.38 -22.85 -16.74
N THR A 45 -25.09 -23.44 -17.69
CA THR A 45 -24.66 -24.63 -18.43
C THR A 45 -23.71 -24.22 -19.55
N VAL A 46 -22.56 -24.89 -19.68
CA VAL A 46 -21.62 -24.67 -20.79
C VAL A 46 -21.53 -25.95 -21.64
N SER A 47 -21.78 -25.82 -22.94
CA SER A 47 -21.70 -26.91 -23.92
C SER A 47 -20.24 -27.21 -24.33
N LYS A 48 -19.98 -28.46 -24.72
CA LYS A 48 -18.63 -28.94 -25.10
C LYS A 48 -18.37 -28.71 -26.59
N GLY A 49 -17.28 -28.04 -26.94
CA GLY A 49 -16.78 -27.95 -28.32
C GLY A 49 -15.34 -27.42 -28.39
N TYR A 50 -14.52 -27.98 -29.29
CA TYR A 50 -13.18 -27.49 -29.71
C TYR A 50 -12.09 -27.44 -28.62
N ARG A 51 -11.36 -28.56 -28.45
CA ARG A 51 -10.40 -28.76 -27.34
C ARG A 51 -8.90 -28.87 -27.67
N LEU A 52 -8.46 -28.76 -28.93
CA LEU A 52 -7.03 -28.96 -29.28
C LEU A 52 -6.32 -27.80 -30.01
N LEU A 53 -7.01 -26.88 -30.69
CA LEU A 53 -6.35 -25.79 -31.45
C LEU A 53 -6.19 -24.47 -30.66
N PHE A 54 -6.95 -24.25 -29.59
CA PHE A 54 -6.80 -23.07 -28.74
C PHE A 54 -5.66 -23.19 -27.70
N SER A 55 -5.15 -24.41 -27.45
CA SER A 55 -4.23 -24.66 -26.33
C SER A 55 -2.78 -24.26 -26.61
N LEU A 56 -2.34 -24.18 -27.87
CA LEU A 56 -0.97 -23.75 -28.21
C LEU A 56 -0.81 -22.22 -28.21
N VAL A 57 -1.83 -21.48 -28.66
CA VAL A 57 -1.77 -20.00 -28.71
C VAL A 57 -1.80 -19.41 -27.30
N PHE A 58 -2.55 -20.04 -26.38
CA PHE A 58 -2.59 -19.61 -24.97
C PHE A 58 -1.24 -19.83 -24.24
N LEU A 59 -0.44 -20.82 -24.66
CA LEU A 59 0.86 -21.11 -24.04
C LEU A 59 1.96 -20.10 -24.39
N LEU A 60 1.85 -19.43 -25.54
CA LEU A 60 2.83 -18.45 -26.03
C LEU A 60 2.56 -17.01 -25.53
N LEU A 61 1.41 -16.75 -24.90
CA LEU A 61 1.10 -15.46 -24.26
C LEU A 61 1.44 -15.41 -22.75
N LEU A 62 1.96 -16.49 -22.18
CA LEU A 62 2.35 -16.60 -20.76
C LEU A 62 3.73 -16.01 -20.44
N GLY A 63 4.32 -15.25 -21.37
CA GLY A 63 5.59 -14.57 -21.17
C GLY A 63 5.49 -13.39 -20.20
N GLY A 64 5.78 -13.63 -18.91
CA GLY A 64 6.24 -12.59 -17.99
C GLY A 64 5.18 -11.70 -17.33
N LEU A 65 3.89 -12.09 -17.31
CA LEU A 65 2.92 -11.42 -16.45
C LEU A 65 3.25 -11.71 -14.96
N GLN A 66 3.89 -10.75 -14.29
CA GLN A 66 3.97 -10.74 -12.83
C GLN A 66 2.55 -10.57 -12.27
N THR A 67 1.92 -11.69 -11.94
CA THR A 67 0.68 -11.69 -11.16
C THR A 67 1.04 -11.39 -9.71
N ASN A 68 0.81 -10.16 -9.26
CA ASN A 68 0.82 -9.86 -7.83
C ASN A 68 -0.34 -10.64 -7.19
N ALA A 69 0.00 -11.68 -6.44
CA ALA A 69 -0.97 -12.59 -5.84
C ALA A 69 -1.72 -11.90 -4.69
N GLN A 70 -2.92 -11.37 -4.98
CA GLN A 70 -3.79 -10.70 -4.01
C GLN A 70 -4.12 -11.60 -2.81
N ILE A 71 -4.24 -11.02 -1.62
CA ILE A 71 -4.59 -11.79 -0.41
C ILE A 71 -6.11 -12.02 -0.38
N SER A 72 -6.53 -13.28 -0.49
CA SER A 72 -7.95 -13.65 -0.41
C SER A 72 -8.47 -13.63 1.02
N ILE A 73 -9.44 -12.75 1.31
CA ILE A 73 -10.22 -12.76 2.55
C ILE A 73 -11.36 -13.77 2.41
N ASN A 74 -11.20 -14.97 2.98
CA ASN A 74 -12.16 -16.07 2.81
C ASN A 74 -13.27 -16.11 3.87
N SER A 75 -13.14 -15.36 4.97
CA SER A 75 -14.19 -15.24 5.99
C SER A 75 -14.17 -13.87 6.65
N LEU A 76 -15.32 -13.47 7.21
CA LEU A 76 -15.36 -12.40 8.20
C LEU A 76 -14.54 -12.80 9.43
N GLY A 77 -14.00 -11.83 10.16
CA GLY A 77 -13.13 -12.06 11.30
C GLY A 77 -11.75 -12.65 10.96
N ALA A 78 -11.48 -12.99 9.70
CA ALA A 78 -10.14 -13.38 9.27
C ALA A 78 -9.19 -12.21 9.49
N GLN A 79 -8.05 -12.47 10.13
CA GLN A 79 -6.98 -11.52 10.40
C GLN A 79 -5.71 -11.93 9.65
N PRO A 80 -5.52 -11.47 8.40
CA PRO A 80 -4.23 -11.59 7.73
C PRO A 80 -3.18 -10.82 8.53
N THR A 81 -2.03 -11.44 8.74
CA THR A 81 -0.91 -10.86 9.50
C THR A 81 0.34 -10.88 8.65
N GLN A 82 1.09 -9.78 8.63
CA GLN A 82 2.41 -9.74 8.01
C GLN A 82 3.45 -9.19 8.98
N ASP A 83 4.58 -9.89 9.12
CA ASP A 83 5.71 -9.51 9.97
C ASP A 83 6.97 -9.12 9.16
N PHE A 84 6.97 -9.39 7.86
CA PHE A 84 8.02 -9.07 6.87
C PHE A 84 9.41 -9.65 7.16
N ASN A 85 9.55 -10.57 8.10
CA ASN A 85 10.83 -11.21 8.44
C ASN A 85 11.43 -12.07 7.31
N SER A 86 10.69 -12.24 6.20
CA SER A 86 11.16 -12.86 4.96
C SER A 86 11.84 -11.89 3.98
N LEU A 87 11.88 -10.59 4.25
CA LEU A 87 12.58 -9.62 3.40
C LEU A 87 14.10 -9.82 3.41
N ALA A 88 14.77 -9.37 2.35
CA ALA A 88 16.23 -9.40 2.29
C ALA A 88 16.87 -8.60 3.43
N SER A 89 17.80 -9.22 4.16
CA SER A 89 18.60 -8.61 5.24
C SER A 89 19.94 -8.04 4.77
N SER A 90 20.21 -8.09 3.46
CA SER A 90 21.40 -7.52 2.79
C SER A 90 21.09 -7.18 1.32
N GLY A 91 22.07 -6.60 0.61
CA GLY A 91 21.97 -6.28 -0.81
C GLY A 91 21.25 -4.95 -1.11
N THR A 92 21.62 -4.32 -2.22
CA THR A 92 21.14 -3.00 -2.65
C THR A 92 20.10 -3.05 -3.77
N SER A 93 19.85 -4.23 -4.36
CA SER A 93 18.93 -4.41 -5.48
C SER A 93 18.24 -5.78 -5.37
N ASN A 94 17.33 -5.89 -4.41
CA ASN A 94 16.53 -7.09 -4.17
C ASN A 94 15.24 -7.02 -5.00
N ALA A 95 14.88 -8.12 -5.67
CA ALA A 95 13.74 -8.13 -6.58
C ALA A 95 12.40 -8.00 -5.83
N ILE A 96 11.49 -7.17 -6.34
CA ILE A 96 10.13 -6.98 -5.80
C ILE A 96 9.35 -8.30 -5.63
N GLY A 97 9.61 -9.31 -6.47
CA GLY A 97 9.01 -10.65 -6.34
C GLY A 97 9.45 -11.47 -5.11
N THR A 98 10.35 -10.93 -4.26
CA THR A 98 10.74 -11.53 -2.98
C THR A 98 9.97 -10.95 -1.78
N LEU A 99 9.08 -9.99 -2.02
CA LEU A 99 8.17 -9.50 -0.98
C LEU A 99 7.20 -10.62 -0.53
N PRO A 100 6.63 -10.51 0.69
CA PRO A 100 5.55 -11.38 1.12
C PRO A 100 4.35 -11.35 0.16
N THR A 101 3.62 -12.46 0.08
CA THR A 101 2.47 -12.61 -0.84
C THR A 101 1.48 -11.46 -0.70
N GLY A 102 1.13 -10.83 -1.83
CA GLY A 102 0.19 -9.71 -1.92
C GLY A 102 0.79 -8.34 -1.66
N TRP A 103 1.98 -8.25 -1.03
CA TRP A 103 2.68 -6.99 -0.83
C TRP A 103 3.49 -6.60 -2.07
N THR A 104 3.47 -5.31 -2.36
CA THR A 104 4.17 -4.71 -3.50
C THR A 104 4.57 -3.27 -3.17
N PHE A 105 5.43 -2.68 -4.01
CA PHE A 105 5.73 -1.25 -3.96
C PHE A 105 5.80 -0.67 -5.37
N VAL A 106 5.60 0.63 -5.47
CA VAL A 106 5.81 1.40 -6.69
C VAL A 106 6.62 2.64 -6.33
N GLU A 107 7.61 2.95 -7.14
CA GLU A 107 8.35 4.20 -7.05
C GLU A 107 7.98 5.14 -8.19
N THR A 108 7.96 6.44 -7.92
CA THR A 108 7.75 7.49 -8.93
C THR A 108 8.83 8.57 -8.82
N GLY A 109 9.12 9.24 -9.93
CA GLY A 109 10.19 10.23 -10.05
C GLY A 109 11.39 9.73 -10.89
N SER A 110 12.40 10.57 -11.06
CA SER A 110 13.55 10.33 -11.95
C SER A 110 14.55 9.27 -11.46
N GLY A 111 14.50 8.91 -10.17
CA GLY A 111 15.31 7.84 -9.58
C GLY A 111 14.53 6.55 -9.31
N ALA A 112 13.26 6.48 -9.73
CA ALA A 112 12.39 5.35 -9.44
C ALA A 112 12.93 4.04 -10.05
N ASN A 113 12.82 2.95 -9.28
CA ASN A 113 13.27 1.63 -9.70
C ASN A 113 12.27 0.53 -9.27
N THR A 114 12.59 -0.74 -9.58
CA THR A 114 11.74 -1.92 -9.32
C THR A 114 12.35 -2.92 -8.33
N THR A 115 13.34 -2.46 -7.55
CA THR A 115 14.04 -3.24 -6.53
C THR A 115 14.06 -2.50 -5.19
N TYR A 116 14.34 -3.21 -4.11
CA TYR A 116 14.48 -2.62 -2.78
C TYR A 116 15.85 -2.94 -2.18
N ALA A 117 16.36 -2.07 -1.31
CA ALA A 117 17.63 -2.29 -0.62
C ALA A 117 17.41 -2.74 0.82
N ALA A 118 18.33 -3.53 1.38
CA ALA A 118 18.40 -3.72 2.82
C ALA A 118 19.15 -2.54 3.45
N SER A 119 18.62 -1.96 4.52
CA SER A 119 19.21 -0.82 5.22
C SER A 119 19.08 -0.95 6.74
N THR A 120 19.99 -0.33 7.47
CA THR A 120 19.89 -0.11 8.92
C THR A 120 19.31 1.26 9.28
N GLY A 121 18.82 2.02 8.28
CA GLY A 121 18.48 3.44 8.40
C GLY A 121 19.66 4.37 8.10
N SER A 122 20.85 3.83 7.85
CA SER A 122 22.08 4.55 7.48
C SER A 122 21.96 5.31 6.15
N ASP A 123 21.21 4.78 5.21
CA ASP A 123 21.09 5.31 3.85
C ASP A 123 20.29 6.61 3.79
N ASN A 124 20.66 7.47 2.84
CA ASN A 124 20.06 8.79 2.63
C ASN A 124 19.53 9.01 1.20
N GLY A 125 19.72 8.02 0.31
CA GLY A 125 19.20 8.02 -1.05
C GLY A 125 17.73 7.57 -1.08
N GLY A 126 16.93 8.17 -1.96
CA GLY A 126 15.52 7.79 -2.08
C GLY A 126 15.39 6.39 -2.67
N ASN A 127 14.66 5.50 -1.98
CA ASN A 127 14.42 4.11 -2.38
C ASN A 127 13.36 3.47 -1.45
N THR A 128 12.87 2.31 -1.85
CA THR A 128 12.15 1.37 -1.00
C THR A 128 13.15 0.47 -0.27
N TYR A 129 12.88 0.20 1.00
CA TYR A 129 13.83 -0.44 1.90
C TYR A 129 13.21 -1.58 2.72
N SER A 130 14.01 -2.62 2.90
CA SER A 130 13.93 -3.56 4.02
C SER A 130 14.81 -2.99 5.13
N TYR A 131 14.19 -2.33 6.11
CA TYR A 131 14.85 -1.83 7.32
C TYR A 131 15.04 -2.94 8.36
N GLY A 132 15.95 -2.71 9.32
CA GLY A 132 16.35 -3.69 10.33
C GLY A 132 17.86 -3.74 10.51
N ALA A 133 18.35 -4.20 11.67
CA ALA A 133 19.78 -4.30 11.94
C ALA A 133 20.53 -5.17 10.90
N ALA A 134 21.84 -4.95 10.73
CA ALA A 134 22.62 -5.63 9.71
C ALA A 134 22.57 -7.17 9.88
N SER A 135 22.23 -7.88 8.80
CA SER A 135 22.06 -9.35 8.79
C SER A 135 21.02 -9.92 9.79
N ASN A 136 20.19 -9.08 10.42
CA ASN A 136 19.12 -9.51 11.31
C ASN A 136 17.89 -9.94 10.47
N PRO A 137 17.26 -11.11 10.75
CA PRO A 137 16.03 -11.54 10.10
C PRO A 137 14.78 -10.75 10.51
N GLU A 138 14.82 -9.99 11.61
CA GLU A 138 13.78 -9.01 11.88
C GLU A 138 13.87 -7.85 10.87
N ARG A 139 12.86 -7.72 10.00
CA ARG A 139 12.83 -6.71 8.93
C ARG A 139 11.53 -5.92 8.90
N ALA A 140 11.65 -4.65 8.55
CA ALA A 140 10.54 -3.75 8.28
C ALA A 140 10.51 -3.26 6.84
N LEU A 141 9.41 -3.46 6.09
CA LEU A 141 9.21 -2.77 4.82
C LEU A 141 8.96 -1.27 5.06
N GLY A 142 9.60 -0.40 4.28
CA GLY A 142 9.36 1.05 4.30
C GLY A 142 10.01 1.73 3.11
N GLY A 143 10.07 3.07 3.10
CA GLY A 143 10.74 3.80 2.02
C GLY A 143 11.18 5.21 2.38
N LEU A 144 12.30 5.64 1.79
CA LEU A 144 12.84 6.99 1.84
C LEU A 144 12.41 7.73 0.56
N GLN A 145 11.53 8.73 0.66
CA GLN A 145 11.32 9.66 -0.45
C GLN A 145 12.45 10.69 -0.49
N SER A 146 12.85 11.09 -1.69
CA SER A 146 13.83 12.14 -1.99
C SER A 146 13.20 13.17 -2.96
N GLY A 147 14.01 14.04 -3.58
CA GLY A 147 13.56 14.84 -4.72
C GLY A 147 13.43 14.04 -6.04
N SER A 148 13.92 12.79 -6.08
CA SER A 148 13.94 11.93 -7.27
C SER A 148 13.12 10.64 -7.12
N VAL A 149 12.76 10.24 -5.90
CA VAL A 149 12.00 9.02 -5.61
C VAL A 149 10.88 9.33 -4.63
N THR A 150 9.67 8.87 -4.95
CA THR A 150 8.53 8.73 -4.05
C THR A 150 8.13 7.26 -4.03
N PRO A 151 8.38 6.52 -2.92
CA PRO A 151 7.97 5.14 -2.78
C PRO A 151 6.56 5.06 -2.17
N THR A 152 5.74 4.16 -2.73
CA THR A 152 4.43 3.78 -2.19
C THR A 152 4.47 2.28 -1.95
N ILE A 153 4.23 1.83 -0.72
CA ILE A 153 4.10 0.41 -0.36
C ILE A 153 2.63 0.07 -0.16
N GLY A 154 2.23 -1.15 -0.48
CA GLY A 154 0.83 -1.56 -0.28
C GLY A 154 0.58 -3.03 -0.53
N VAL A 155 -0.66 -3.41 -0.30
CA VAL A 155 -1.17 -4.78 -0.47
C VAL A 155 -2.59 -4.69 -1.04
N VAL A 156 -2.93 -5.63 -1.92
CA VAL A 156 -4.27 -5.74 -2.50
C VAL A 156 -4.94 -6.99 -1.97
N TYR A 157 -6.14 -6.84 -1.46
CA TYR A 157 -6.99 -7.92 -0.96
C TYR A 157 -8.09 -8.26 -1.96
N THR A 158 -8.68 -9.45 -1.84
CA THR A 158 -9.90 -9.85 -2.55
C THR A 158 -10.97 -10.29 -1.55
N ASN A 159 -12.19 -9.77 -1.66
CA ASN A 159 -13.31 -10.24 -0.82
C ASN A 159 -13.87 -11.58 -1.34
N ASN A 160 -13.38 -12.69 -0.79
CA ASN A 160 -13.88 -14.04 -1.08
C ASN A 160 -14.79 -14.60 0.04
N THR A 161 -15.30 -13.74 0.93
CA THR A 161 -16.16 -14.14 2.08
C THR A 161 -17.56 -14.59 1.67
N GLY A 162 -17.99 -14.28 0.44
CA GLY A 162 -19.36 -14.52 -0.04
C GLY A 162 -20.41 -13.54 0.50
N VAL A 163 -20.02 -12.50 1.23
CA VAL A 163 -20.87 -11.40 1.71
C VAL A 163 -20.22 -10.03 1.49
N THR A 164 -20.99 -8.95 1.55
CA THR A 164 -20.45 -7.58 1.49
C THR A 164 -19.71 -7.23 2.79
N ILE A 165 -18.50 -6.68 2.66
CA ILE A 165 -17.73 -6.14 3.79
C ILE A 165 -18.15 -4.68 4.00
N GLY A 166 -18.68 -4.38 5.19
CA GLY A 166 -19.13 -3.03 5.58
C GLY A 166 -18.09 -2.23 6.37
N SER A 167 -17.08 -2.89 6.93
CA SER A 167 -16.00 -2.25 7.67
C SER A 167 -14.72 -3.08 7.68
N LEU A 168 -13.59 -2.38 7.75
CA LEU A 168 -12.24 -2.94 7.94
C LEU A 168 -11.65 -2.31 9.21
N SER A 169 -11.47 -3.09 10.26
CA SER A 169 -10.60 -2.69 11.38
C SER A 169 -9.17 -2.96 10.98
N ILE A 170 -8.29 -1.97 11.04
CA ILE A 170 -6.88 -2.08 10.66
C ILE A 170 -6.04 -1.64 11.86
N SER A 171 -5.02 -2.42 12.23
CA SER A 171 -4.01 -2.01 13.20
C SER A 171 -2.62 -2.41 12.74
N TYR A 172 -1.61 -1.61 13.06
CA TYR A 172 -0.21 -1.89 12.76
C TYR A 172 0.77 -1.20 13.70
N THR A 173 2.01 -1.70 13.73
CA THR A 173 3.14 -1.05 14.39
C THR A 173 4.00 -0.36 13.35
N GLY A 174 4.32 0.91 13.59
CA GLY A 174 5.22 1.71 12.77
C GLY A 174 6.55 1.98 13.48
N GLU A 175 7.68 1.92 12.76
CA GLU A 175 9.06 2.05 13.26
C GLU A 175 9.94 3.08 12.51
N GLN A 176 10.39 4.15 13.18
CA GLN A 176 11.24 5.18 12.57
C GLN A 176 12.71 4.78 12.54
N TRP A 177 13.17 4.35 11.36
CA TRP A 177 14.56 3.97 11.11
C TRP A 177 15.51 5.12 10.76
N ARG A 178 15.00 6.33 10.51
CA ARG A 178 15.86 7.51 10.21
C ARG A 178 15.22 8.83 10.64
N LEU A 179 16.04 9.76 11.16
CA LEU A 179 15.72 11.19 11.21
C LEU A 179 16.36 11.90 10.01
N GLY A 180 15.54 12.26 9.02
CA GLY A 180 16.02 12.94 7.80
C GLY A 180 16.38 14.41 7.99
N ALA A 181 15.66 15.11 8.88
CA ALA A 181 15.96 16.46 9.35
C ALA A 181 15.15 16.76 10.62
N THR A 182 15.59 17.74 11.40
CA THR A 182 14.84 18.23 12.58
C THR A 182 13.67 19.14 12.17
N GLY A 183 12.66 19.26 13.04
CA GLY A 183 11.52 20.17 12.85
C GLY A 183 10.53 19.73 11.77
N ARG A 184 10.59 18.46 11.35
CA ARG A 184 9.64 17.85 10.41
C ARG A 184 8.74 16.84 11.11
N ASN A 185 7.53 16.71 10.61
CA ASN A 185 6.59 15.67 10.98
C ASN A 185 6.55 14.63 9.86
N ASP A 186 7.62 13.82 9.74
CA ASP A 186 7.65 12.70 8.79
C ASP A 186 6.56 11.69 9.21
N ARG A 187 5.82 11.12 8.24
CA ARG A 187 4.66 10.25 8.50
C ARG A 187 4.51 9.13 7.45
N LEU A 188 3.78 8.06 7.76
CA LEU A 188 3.04 7.35 6.70
C LEU A 188 1.72 8.05 6.48
N ASP A 189 1.37 8.22 5.21
CA ASP A 189 0.06 8.68 4.76
C ASP A 189 -0.76 7.43 4.38
N PHE A 190 -1.81 7.14 5.13
CA PHE A 190 -2.62 5.96 4.87
C PHE A 190 -3.77 6.30 3.92
N GLN A 191 -3.80 5.59 2.80
CA GLN A 191 -4.88 5.68 1.83
C GLN A 191 -5.40 4.28 1.49
N TYR A 192 -6.69 4.18 1.21
CA TYR A 192 -7.33 2.94 0.76
C TYR A 192 -8.10 3.16 -0.54
N SER A 193 -8.39 2.06 -1.25
CA SER A 193 -9.24 2.08 -2.43
C SER A 193 -10.31 0.99 -2.31
N ILE A 194 -11.33 1.03 -3.16
CA ILE A 194 -12.38 0.01 -3.25
C ILE A 194 -12.59 -0.27 -4.73
N ASN A 195 -12.77 -1.54 -5.10
CA ASN A 195 -12.90 -1.96 -6.49
C ASN A 195 -11.66 -1.57 -7.31
N ASN A 196 -10.48 -1.79 -6.72
CA ASN A 196 -9.18 -1.47 -7.30
C ASN A 196 -8.21 -2.64 -7.08
N SER A 197 -7.36 -2.92 -8.07
CA SER A 197 -6.39 -4.01 -8.07
C SER A 197 -4.93 -3.53 -8.15
N SER A 198 -4.71 -2.23 -7.97
CA SER A 198 -3.43 -1.54 -8.07
C SER A 198 -3.19 -0.67 -6.84
N ILE A 199 -1.92 -0.50 -6.45
CA ILE A 199 -1.51 0.42 -5.36
C ILE A 199 -1.08 1.80 -5.86
N SER A 200 -1.03 2.02 -7.18
CA SER A 200 -0.48 3.24 -7.80
C SER A 200 -1.37 3.85 -8.88
N SER A 201 -2.49 3.22 -9.19
CA SER A 201 -3.50 3.71 -10.13
C SER A 201 -4.90 3.45 -9.58
N GLY A 202 -5.89 4.21 -10.05
CA GLY A 202 -7.25 4.23 -9.49
C GLY A 202 -7.51 5.48 -8.65
N SER A 203 -8.53 5.43 -7.80
CA SER A 203 -8.88 6.50 -6.87
C SER A 203 -8.67 6.06 -5.43
N PHE A 204 -7.86 6.81 -4.69
CA PHE A 204 -7.54 6.53 -3.30
C PHE A 204 -8.23 7.54 -2.37
N THR A 205 -8.72 7.04 -1.25
CA THR A 205 -9.33 7.84 -0.18
C THR A 205 -8.32 7.94 0.95
N ASN A 206 -7.92 9.17 1.30
CA ASN A 206 -7.08 9.42 2.46
C ASN A 206 -7.84 9.11 3.77
N PHE A 207 -7.15 8.56 4.77
CA PHE A 207 -7.75 8.23 6.05
C PHE A 207 -6.74 8.47 7.18
N ASP A 208 -6.58 9.74 7.56
CA ASP A 208 -5.56 10.24 8.51
C ASP A 208 -5.53 9.51 9.87
N ALA A 209 -6.63 8.85 10.27
CA ALA A 209 -6.68 8.05 11.50
C ALA A 209 -5.85 6.75 11.44
N LEU A 210 -5.33 6.39 10.26
CA LEU A 210 -4.34 5.33 10.07
C LEU A 210 -2.97 5.87 9.65
N ASP A 211 -2.74 7.18 9.68
CA ASP A 211 -1.40 7.73 9.53
C ASP A 211 -0.54 7.35 10.74
N PHE A 212 0.69 6.94 10.48
CA PHE A 212 1.73 6.92 11.51
C PHE A 212 2.45 8.26 11.52
N ILE A 213 2.74 8.81 12.70
CA ILE A 213 3.58 10.02 12.84
C ILE A 213 4.92 9.67 13.53
N ALA A 214 6.03 10.12 12.95
CA ALA A 214 7.39 9.91 13.46
C ALA A 214 7.58 10.44 14.89
N PRO A 215 7.95 9.59 15.87
CA PRO A 215 8.11 10.01 17.26
C PRO A 215 9.36 10.89 17.47
N VAL A 216 10.36 10.80 16.59
CA VAL A 216 11.57 11.62 16.65
C VAL A 216 11.54 12.69 15.55
N SER A 217 11.46 13.95 15.98
CA SER A 217 11.52 15.15 15.12
C SER A 217 12.66 16.11 15.51
N THR A 218 13.48 15.76 16.50
CA THR A 218 14.57 16.58 17.05
C THR A 218 15.83 15.75 17.32
N GLY A 219 16.98 16.40 17.52
CA GLY A 219 18.25 15.75 17.82
C GLY A 219 19.13 15.55 16.58
N THR A 220 20.07 14.61 16.66
CA THR A 220 21.03 14.34 15.58
C THR A 220 20.37 13.61 14.41
N THR A 221 20.51 14.15 13.20
CA THR A 221 20.03 13.50 11.97
C THR A 221 20.86 12.27 11.62
N GLY A 222 20.21 11.23 11.10
CA GLY A 222 20.87 9.96 10.80
C GLY A 222 20.00 8.74 11.08
N ALA A 223 20.63 7.57 11.11
CA ALA A 223 19.98 6.31 11.44
C ALA A 223 19.42 6.32 12.87
N LEU A 224 18.27 5.67 13.04
CA LEU A 224 17.62 5.42 14.32
C LEU A 224 17.35 3.91 14.42
N ASN A 225 17.27 3.39 15.64
CA ASN A 225 16.77 2.04 15.87
C ASN A 225 15.23 2.07 15.79
N GLY A 226 14.63 1.57 14.70
CA GLY A 226 13.19 1.61 14.49
C GLY A 226 12.39 0.95 15.61
N ASN A 227 12.92 -0.16 16.15
CA ASN A 227 12.31 -0.93 17.24
C ASN A 227 12.21 -0.15 18.56
N ALA A 228 13.03 0.89 18.73
CA ALA A 228 12.98 1.81 19.87
C ALA A 228 12.19 3.08 19.57
N ASN A 229 11.99 3.42 18.29
CA ASN A 229 11.37 4.66 17.83
C ASN A 229 10.05 4.33 17.11
N THR A 230 9.13 3.74 17.86
CA THR A 230 7.92 3.09 17.33
C THR A 230 6.63 3.61 17.97
N ALA A 231 5.52 3.49 17.24
CA ALA A 231 4.16 3.72 17.74
C ALA A 231 3.18 2.71 17.12
N ALA A 232 2.17 2.32 17.89
CA ALA A 232 1.05 1.53 17.39
C ALA A 232 -0.03 2.45 16.80
N VAL A 233 -0.57 2.08 15.65
CA VAL A 233 -1.62 2.78 14.91
C VAL A 233 -2.79 1.82 14.73
N SER A 234 -4.02 2.27 14.99
CA SER A 234 -5.21 1.44 14.76
C SER A 234 -6.48 2.26 14.61
N ALA A 235 -7.32 1.90 13.65
CA ALA A 235 -8.63 2.48 13.45
C ALA A 235 -9.56 1.52 12.70
N THR A 236 -10.85 1.86 12.61
CA THR A 236 -11.82 1.11 11.80
C THR A 236 -12.40 2.00 10.72
N ILE A 237 -12.24 1.59 9.47
CA ILE A 237 -12.89 2.21 8.31
C ILE A 237 -14.30 1.63 8.22
N THR A 238 -15.33 2.49 8.27
CA THR A 238 -16.75 2.11 8.27
C THR A 238 -17.49 2.67 7.04
N GLY A 239 -18.64 2.10 6.71
CA GLY A 239 -19.46 2.57 5.57
C GLY A 239 -18.95 2.08 4.22
N LEU A 240 -18.18 0.99 4.22
CA LEU A 240 -17.69 0.34 3.01
C LEU A 240 -18.78 -0.48 2.32
N SER A 241 -18.59 -0.76 1.04
CA SER A 241 -19.46 -1.64 0.25
C SER A 241 -18.63 -2.54 -0.68
N ILE A 242 -17.67 -3.26 -0.11
CA ILE A 242 -16.82 -4.18 -0.88
C ILE A 242 -17.61 -5.47 -1.12
N LEU A 243 -18.07 -5.67 -2.34
CA LEU A 243 -18.86 -6.84 -2.76
C LEU A 243 -17.98 -8.11 -2.89
N PRO A 244 -18.57 -9.31 -2.84
CA PRO A 244 -17.85 -10.55 -3.14
C PRO A 244 -17.19 -10.51 -4.52
N GLY A 245 -15.93 -10.96 -4.59
CA GLY A 245 -15.09 -10.92 -5.79
C GLY A 245 -14.40 -9.58 -6.07
N GLN A 246 -14.70 -8.50 -5.33
CA GLN A 246 -14.00 -7.22 -5.51
C GLN A 246 -12.61 -7.22 -4.86
N SER A 247 -11.66 -6.58 -5.55
CA SER A 247 -10.36 -6.20 -5.01
C SER A 247 -10.44 -4.84 -4.28
N PHE A 248 -9.62 -4.66 -3.25
CA PHE A 248 -9.52 -3.45 -2.44
C PHE A 248 -8.13 -3.33 -1.79
#